data_AF-A0A370WRT9-F1
#
_entry.id   AF-A0A370WRT9-F1
#
_cell.length_a   1.000
_cell.length_b   1.000
_cell.length_c   1.000
_cell.angle_alpha   90.00
_cell.angle_beta   90.00
_cell.angle_gamma   90.00
#
_symmetry.space_group_name_H-M   'P 1'
#
loop_
_entity.id
_entity.type
_entity.pdbx_description
1 polymer ?
#
loop_
_entity_poly.entity_id
_entity_poly.type
_entity_poly.pdbx_seq_one_letter_code
_entity_poly.pdbx_strand_id
1 'polypeptide(L)'
;WAPRYNPSLIASDTYNACDSAGYFWVTKHYMGTSNINRLVDQGFNPDTVGKTNVLINGGPNGYDERQGYAAYIYRYLSDEIQTDVAQQLTLTQQLTFTRYGIANGHWVTNGTASYHVDFTPQRPD
;
A
#
# COMPACT_ATOMS: atom_id res chain seq x y z
N TRP A 1 -17.25 -11.29 -3.18
CA TRP A 1 -16.74 -12.11 -2.07
C TRP A 1 -17.87 -12.45 -1.09
N ALA A 2 -18.96 -12.98 -1.62
CA ALA A 2 -20.00 -13.76 -0.94
C ALA A 2 -20.52 -14.72 -2.02
N PRO A 3 -20.77 -16.03 -1.79
CA PRO A 3 -20.76 -16.79 -0.53
C PRO A 3 -19.85 -18.04 -0.60
N ARG A 4 -18.51 -17.89 -0.62
CA ARG A 4 -17.58 -19.06 -0.62
C ARG A 4 -16.89 -19.36 0.71
N TYR A 5 -16.78 -18.39 1.62
CA TYR A 5 -16.02 -18.55 2.86
C TYR A 5 -16.84 -18.12 4.06
N ASN A 6 -16.75 -18.86 5.17
CA ASN A 6 -17.36 -18.49 6.45
C ASN A 6 -16.62 -17.27 7.01
N PRO A 7 -17.25 -16.08 7.12
CA PRO A 7 -16.60 -14.87 7.59
C PRO A 7 -16.04 -15.02 9.01
N SER A 8 -16.73 -15.78 9.86
CA SER A 8 -16.29 -16.03 11.23
C SER A 8 -14.96 -16.78 11.26
N LEU A 9 -14.73 -17.70 10.32
CA LEU A 9 -13.48 -18.46 10.24
C LEU A 9 -12.30 -17.57 9.84
N ILE A 10 -12.49 -16.67 8.86
CA ILE A 10 -11.47 -15.69 8.45
C ILE A 10 -11.15 -14.73 9.61
N ALA A 11 -12.15 -14.37 10.42
CA ALA A 11 -11.97 -13.46 11.54
C ALA A 11 -11.27 -14.11 12.75
N SER A 12 -11.49 -15.40 13.00
CA SER A 12 -10.98 -16.09 14.18
C SER A 12 -9.67 -16.86 13.97
N ASP A 13 -9.32 -17.18 12.72
CA ASP A 13 -8.14 -17.98 12.38
C ASP A 13 -7.14 -17.15 11.57
N THR A 14 -5.94 -16.96 12.14
CA THR A 14 -4.88 -16.14 11.54
C THR A 14 -4.34 -16.71 10.23
N TYR A 15 -4.32 -18.03 10.06
CA TYR A 15 -3.88 -18.65 8.81
C TYR A 15 -4.90 -18.40 7.71
N ASN A 16 -6.19 -18.57 8.00
CA ASN A 16 -7.25 -18.29 7.04
C ASN A 16 -7.33 -16.79 6.70
N ALA A 17 -7.08 -15.90 7.68
CA ALA A 17 -6.98 -14.47 7.44
C ALA A 17 -5.88 -14.15 6.43
N CYS A 18 -4.66 -14.64 6.68
CA CYS A 18 -3.51 -14.43 5.79
C CYS A 18 -3.71 -15.03 4.40
N ASP A 19 -4.19 -16.28 4.32
CA ASP A 19 -4.43 -16.95 3.03
C ASP A 19 -5.49 -16.21 2.19
N SER A 20 -6.58 -15.77 2.83
CA SER A 20 -7.61 -14.99 2.15
C SER A 20 -7.11 -13.64 1.62
N ALA A 21 -6.21 -12.97 2.35
CA ALA A 21 -5.58 -11.73 1.91
C ALA A 21 -4.64 -11.98 0.73
N GLY A 22 -3.83 -13.05 0.77
CA GLY A 22 -2.96 -13.46 -0.32
C GLY A 22 -3.75 -13.85 -1.58
N TYR A 23 -4.83 -14.60 -1.41
CA TYR A 23 -5.75 -14.95 -2.49
C TYR A 23 -6.33 -13.69 -3.15
N PHE A 24 -6.85 -12.74 -2.36
CA PHE A 24 -7.33 -11.46 -2.89
C PHE A 24 -6.24 -10.73 -3.67
N TRP A 25 -5.04 -10.65 -3.12
CA TRP A 25 -3.91 -9.94 -3.71
C TRP A 25 -3.51 -10.49 -5.09
N VAL A 26 -3.43 -11.81 -5.21
CA VAL A 26 -3.01 -12.49 -6.45
C VAL A 26 -4.15 -12.59 -7.48
N THR A 27 -5.40 -12.70 -7.03
CA THR A 27 -6.55 -12.89 -7.94
C THR A 27 -7.26 -11.60 -8.32
N LYS A 28 -6.95 -10.47 -7.68
CA LYS A 28 -7.56 -9.17 -8.02
C LYS A 28 -7.35 -8.86 -9.50
N HIS A 29 -8.45 -8.78 -10.23
CA HIS A 29 -8.48 -8.35 -11.63
C HIS A 29 -8.64 -6.83 -11.72
N TYR A 30 -7.90 -6.19 -12.62
CA TYR A 30 -7.92 -4.76 -12.91
C TYR A 30 -7.42 -4.51 -14.33
N MET A 31 -8.08 -3.62 -15.07
CA MET A 31 -7.63 -3.15 -16.41
C MET A 31 -7.22 -4.28 -17.37
N GLY A 32 -7.98 -5.38 -17.41
CA GLY A 32 -7.72 -6.53 -18.29
C GLY A 32 -6.57 -7.45 -17.86
N THR A 33 -6.00 -7.23 -16.67
CA THR A 33 -4.99 -8.11 -16.06
C THR A 33 -5.42 -8.50 -14.63
N SER A 34 -4.64 -9.36 -13.99
CA SER A 34 -4.81 -9.74 -12.58
C SER A 34 -3.48 -9.66 -11.84
N ASN A 35 -3.52 -9.91 -10.53
CA ASN A 35 -2.37 -10.03 -9.65
C ASN A 35 -1.72 -8.67 -9.33
N ILE A 36 -1.95 -8.19 -8.11
CA ILE A 36 -1.38 -6.93 -7.62
C ILE A 36 0.15 -7.03 -7.54
N ASN A 37 0.75 -8.23 -7.40
CA ASN A 37 2.21 -8.38 -7.42
C ASN A 37 2.83 -7.76 -8.67
N ARG A 38 2.18 -7.89 -9.84
CA ARG A 38 2.68 -7.31 -11.09
C ARG A 38 2.76 -5.78 -11.09
N LEU A 39 1.91 -5.13 -10.28
CA LEU A 39 1.96 -3.68 -10.07
C LEU A 39 3.10 -3.33 -9.11
N VAL A 40 3.22 -4.02 -7.98
CA VAL A 40 4.26 -3.71 -6.98
C VAL A 40 5.67 -4.11 -7.40
N ASP A 41 5.80 -5.04 -8.34
CA ASP A 41 7.07 -5.40 -9.01
C ASP A 41 7.70 -4.18 -9.74
N GLN A 42 6.95 -3.09 -9.97
CA GLN A 42 7.45 -1.83 -10.55
C GLN A 42 8.31 -1.02 -9.57
N GLY A 43 8.45 -1.48 -8.32
CA GLY A 43 9.28 -0.86 -7.29
C GLY A 43 8.49 0.00 -6.31
N PHE A 44 9.13 0.27 -5.16
CA PHE A 44 8.56 1.09 -4.12
C PHE A 44 8.66 2.58 -4.50
N ASN A 45 7.52 3.21 -4.73
CA ASN A 45 7.38 4.64 -4.92
C ASN A 45 5.92 5.06 -4.62
N PRO A 46 5.66 6.36 -4.42
CA PRO A 46 4.32 6.80 -4.04
C PRO A 46 3.24 6.50 -5.07
N ASP A 47 3.59 6.41 -6.37
CA ASP A 47 2.63 6.09 -7.42
C ASP A 47 2.21 4.61 -7.35
N THR A 48 3.17 3.70 -7.15
CA THR A 48 2.89 2.27 -6.97
C THR A 48 1.99 2.04 -5.77
N VAL A 49 2.29 2.68 -4.62
CA VAL A 49 1.45 2.57 -3.41
C VAL A 49 0.07 3.17 -3.65
N GLY A 50 0.01 4.34 -4.29
CA GLY A 50 -1.24 5.02 -4.60
C GLY A 50 -2.14 4.22 -5.55
N LYS A 51 -1.58 3.59 -6.58
CA LYS A 51 -2.30 2.68 -7.48
C LYS A 51 -2.76 1.42 -6.76
N THR A 52 -1.91 0.85 -5.90
CA THR A 52 -2.24 -0.32 -5.07
C THR A 52 -3.41 -0.02 -4.13
N ASN A 53 -3.45 1.18 -3.53
CA ASN A 53 -4.58 1.64 -2.72
C ASN A 53 -5.91 1.59 -3.48
N VAL A 54 -5.94 2.06 -4.74
CA VAL A 54 -7.13 1.98 -5.61
C VAL A 54 -7.55 0.53 -5.82
N LEU A 55 -6.60 -0.39 -6.02
CA LEU A 55 -6.94 -1.80 -6.23
C LEU A 55 -7.50 -2.45 -4.96
N ILE A 56 -7.10 -1.99 -3.77
CA ILE A 56 -7.62 -2.51 -2.51
C ILE A 56 -9.06 -2.03 -2.26
N ASN A 57 -9.33 -0.72 -2.35
CA ASN A 57 -10.62 -0.15 -1.89
C ASN A 57 -11.30 0.83 -2.86
N GLY A 58 -10.81 0.96 -4.10
CA GLY A 58 -11.47 1.69 -5.19
C GLY A 58 -11.57 3.21 -5.04
N GLY A 59 -10.96 3.83 -4.02
CA GLY A 59 -11.16 5.25 -3.71
C GLY A 59 -10.15 5.86 -2.73
N PRO A 60 -10.41 7.08 -2.23
CA PRO A 60 -9.45 7.87 -1.45
C PRO A 60 -9.19 7.35 -0.02
N ASN A 61 -9.97 6.37 0.45
CA ASN A 61 -9.88 5.89 1.82
C ASN A 61 -8.55 5.19 2.10
N GLY A 62 -7.84 5.68 3.13
CA GLY A 62 -6.59 5.12 3.63
C GLY A 62 -5.35 5.47 2.80
N TYR A 63 -5.45 6.40 1.83
CA TYR A 63 -4.31 6.79 0.98
C TYR A 63 -3.11 7.22 1.81
N ASP A 64 -3.35 8.11 2.75
CA ASP A 64 -2.30 8.81 3.47
C ASP A 64 -1.60 7.83 4.45
N GLU A 65 -2.39 7.07 5.20
CA GLU A 65 -1.89 6.06 6.13
C GLU A 65 -1.16 4.93 5.41
N ARG A 66 -1.66 4.45 4.26
CA ARG A 66 -1.00 3.38 3.50
C ARG A 66 0.32 3.83 2.89
N GLN A 67 0.44 5.09 2.49
CA GLN A 67 1.73 5.67 2.10
C GLN A 67 2.71 5.65 3.28
N GLY A 68 2.24 6.07 4.46
CA GLY A 68 3.06 6.05 5.67
C GLY A 68 3.52 4.66 6.08
N TYR A 69 2.60 3.69 6.17
CA TYR A 69 2.95 2.32 6.52
C TYR A 69 3.87 1.67 5.49
N ALA A 70 3.64 1.87 4.21
CA ALA A 70 4.49 1.32 3.17
C ALA A 70 5.92 1.90 3.24
N ALA A 71 6.05 3.21 3.43
CA ALA A 71 7.36 3.86 3.63
C ALA A 71 8.07 3.38 4.90
N TYR A 72 7.34 3.25 6.00
CA TYR A 72 7.90 2.74 7.27
C TYR A 72 8.43 1.31 7.11
N ILE A 73 7.60 0.39 6.60
CA ILE A 73 7.96 -1.02 6.40
C ILE A 73 9.14 -1.12 5.44
N TYR A 74 9.11 -0.37 4.34
CA TYR A 74 10.16 -0.40 3.34
C TYR A 74 11.50 0.10 3.90
N ARG A 75 11.51 1.18 4.67
CA ARG A 75 12.72 1.67 5.37
C ARG A 75 13.29 0.64 6.34
N TYR A 76 12.44 -0.16 6.98
CA TYR A 76 12.86 -1.13 7.98
C TYR A 76 13.31 -2.49 7.41
N LEU A 77 12.68 -2.94 6.32
CA LEU A 77 12.91 -4.27 5.74
C LEU A 77 13.77 -4.28 4.47
N SER A 78 13.97 -3.13 3.82
CA SER A 78 14.84 -3.06 2.64
C SER A 78 16.29 -2.79 3.03
N ASP A 79 17.20 -3.24 2.17
CA ASP A 79 18.61 -2.88 2.23
C ASP A 79 18.90 -1.56 1.49
N GLU A 80 17.87 -0.75 1.17
CA GLU A 80 18.08 0.50 0.46
C GLU A 80 18.80 1.51 1.36
N ILE A 81 19.91 2.05 0.85
CA ILE A 81 20.65 3.11 1.52
C ILE A 81 20.05 4.44 1.11
N GLN A 82 19.44 5.15 2.07
CA GLN A 82 19.01 6.52 1.87
C GLN A 82 20.21 7.40 1.51
N THR A 83 20.24 7.94 0.30
CA THR A 83 21.35 8.77 -0.20
C THR A 83 21.14 10.26 0.04
N ASP A 84 19.90 10.67 0.34
CA ASP A 84 19.58 12.02 0.75
C ASP A 84 19.93 12.23 2.23
N VAL A 85 20.98 13.01 2.48
CA VAL A 85 21.49 13.34 3.82
C VAL A 85 20.41 13.99 4.70
N ALA A 86 19.51 14.80 4.15
CA ALA A 86 18.44 15.43 4.93
C ALA A 86 17.40 14.39 5.37
N GLN A 87 17.07 13.42 4.51
CA GLN A 87 16.15 12.33 4.85
C GLN A 87 16.79 11.28 5.78
N GLN A 88 18.12 11.14 5.74
CA GLN A 88 18.87 10.26 6.63
C GLN A 88 18.89 10.79 8.08
N LEU A 89 18.98 12.12 8.24
CA LEU A 89 19.08 12.78 9.55
C LEU A 89 17.73 13.07 10.21
N THR A 90 16.62 13.01 9.46
CA THR A 90 15.30 13.36 9.97
C THR A 90 14.47 12.11 10.26
N LEU A 91 13.96 12.01 11.50
CA LEU A 91 13.05 10.95 11.91
C LEU A 91 11.62 11.17 11.40
N THR A 92 11.31 12.36 10.87
CA THR A 92 10.03 12.68 10.26
C THR A 92 10.22 13.06 8.79
N GLN A 93 9.40 12.51 7.90
CA GLN A 93 9.44 12.83 6.47
C GLN A 93 8.05 13.21 5.96
N GLN A 94 7.98 14.29 5.18
CA GLN A 94 6.78 14.61 4.42
C GLN A 94 6.83 13.90 3.07
N LEU A 95 5.93 12.95 2.86
CA LEU A 95 5.68 12.34 1.56
C LEU A 95 4.71 13.22 0.79
N THR A 96 5.00 13.51 -0.49
CA THR A 96 4.04 14.13 -1.42
C THR A 96 3.77 13.16 -2.54
N PHE A 97 2.50 12.93 -2.85
CA PHE A 97 2.09 11.87 -3.74
C PHE A 97 0.82 12.19 -4.52
N THR A 98 0.71 11.54 -5.68
CA THR A 98 -0.46 11.63 -6.54
C THR A 98 -1.57 10.70 -6.04
N ARG A 99 -2.80 11.19 -5.99
CA ARG A 99 -3.99 10.36 -5.78
C ARG A 99 -4.44 9.81 -7.13
N TYR A 100 -4.77 8.52 -7.18
CA TYR A 100 -5.14 7.83 -8.41
C TYR A 100 -6.61 7.41 -8.41
N GLY A 101 -7.11 7.15 -9.62
CA GLY A 101 -8.35 6.44 -9.89
C GLY A 101 -8.23 5.60 -11.15
N ILE A 102 -9.30 4.89 -11.50
CA ILE A 102 -9.40 4.15 -12.76
C ILE A 102 -10.61 4.71 -13.52
N ALA A 103 -10.37 5.20 -14.74
CA ALA A 103 -11.42 5.63 -15.67
C ALA A 103 -11.16 5.01 -17.04
N ASN A 104 -12.20 4.43 -17.66
CA ASN A 104 -12.12 3.79 -18.98
C ASN A 104 -10.98 2.76 -19.13
N GLY A 105 -10.66 2.03 -18.05
CA GLY A 105 -9.58 1.03 -18.08
C GLY A 105 -8.17 1.61 -18.02
N HIS A 106 -8.02 2.88 -17.66
CA HIS A 106 -6.73 3.55 -17.52
C HIS A 106 -6.59 4.23 -16.16
N TRP A 107 -5.34 4.36 -15.69
CA TRP A 107 -5.01 5.17 -14.52
C TRP A 107 -5.27 6.64 -14.80
N VAL A 108 -5.96 7.31 -13.87
CA VAL A 108 -6.16 8.76 -13.89
C VAL A 108 -5.66 9.38 -12.58
N THR A 109 -5.21 10.62 -12.65
CA THR A 109 -4.78 11.39 -11.48
C THR A 109 -5.96 12.21 -10.95
N ASN A 110 -6.19 12.14 -9.65
CA ASN A 110 -7.32 12.77 -8.95
C ASN A 110 -6.86 13.89 -7.99
N GLY A 111 -5.60 14.33 -8.12
CA GLY A 111 -4.99 15.38 -7.30
C GLY A 111 -3.69 14.94 -6.63
N THR A 112 -3.16 15.82 -5.79
CA THR A 112 -1.93 15.61 -5.02
C THR A 112 -2.25 15.75 -3.54
N ALA A 113 -1.61 14.93 -2.71
CA ALA A 113 -1.69 15.01 -1.26
C ALA A 113 -0.30 14.88 -0.64
N SER A 114 -0.20 15.23 0.63
CA SER A 114 1.02 15.04 1.41
C SER A 114 0.69 14.43 2.76
N TYR A 115 1.60 13.58 3.26
CA TYR A 115 1.46 12.91 4.55
C TYR A 115 2.78 12.92 5.31
N HIS A 116 2.73 13.12 6.62
CA HIS A 116 3.91 13.07 7.48
C HIS A 116 4.08 11.68 8.04
N VAL A 117 5.25 11.09 7.82
CA VAL A 117 5.64 9.78 8.35
C VAL A 117 6.64 10.01 9.47
N ASP A 118 6.35 9.43 10.63
CA ASP A 118 7.28 9.38 11.74
C ASP A 118 7.96 8.00 11.77
N PHE A 119 9.29 8.01 11.61
CA PHE A 119 10.17 6.85 11.67
C PHE A 119 10.84 6.70 13.04
N THR A 120 10.42 7.48 14.05
CA THR A 120 10.89 7.30 15.42
C THR A 120 10.63 5.86 15.86
N PRO A 121 11.67 5.08 16.22
CA PRO A 121 11.49 3.72 16.70
C PRO A 121 10.56 3.74 17.91
N GLN A 122 9.37 3.15 17.77
CA GLN A 122 8.43 2.96 18.87
C GLN A 122 9.05 1.91 19.80
N ARG A 123 9.69 2.34 20.90
CA ARG A 123 10.05 1.39 21.96
C ARG A 123 8.75 0.93 22.62
N PRO A 124 8.54 -0.39 22.78
CA PRO A 124 7.53 -0.85 23.72
C PRO A 124 7.93 -0.38 25.11
N ASP A 125 7.00 0.27 25.80
CA ASP A 125 7.00 0.47 27.24
C ASP A 125 6.87 -0.85 28.01
#